data_AF-K6XS44-F1
#
_entry.id   AF-K6XS44-F1
#
_cell.length_a   1.000
_cell.length_b   1.000
_cell.length_c   1.000
_cell.angle_alpha   90.00
_cell.angle_beta   90.00
_cell.angle_gamma   90.00
#
_symmetry.space_group_name_H-M   'P 1'
#
loop_
_entity.id
_entity.type
_entity.pdbx_description
1 polymer ?
#
loop_
_entity_poly.entity_id
_entity_poly.type
_entity_poly.pdbx_seq_one_letter_code
_entity_poly.pdbx_strand_id
1 'polypeptide(L)'
;MSSSDSSGSRDLNGRVVARGRLARLRSRLRGGGGAGPLGLTDEVVVVAGSDDDAIASSTALEASSWRAEEEVILRHDLEVPADRLGDAAAVAALDGYEVVDDDRWGSPPRAVDDRLEVLVLARVQLLDAMHLSQERSRMASLGSRHDGIARRWSVLQRPPGGAGH
;
A
#
# COMPACT_ATOMS: atom_id res chain seq x y z
N MET A 1 25.33 5.54 11.98
CA MET A 1 24.42 5.64 10.82
C MET A 1 23.09 6.11 11.37
N SER A 2 22.72 7.37 11.11
CA SER A 2 21.51 7.98 11.67
C SER A 2 20.28 7.36 11.04
N SER A 3 19.59 6.50 11.79
CA SER A 3 18.20 6.14 11.51
C SER A 3 17.36 7.39 11.74
N SER A 4 17.07 8.13 10.66
CA SER A 4 16.10 9.21 10.70
C SER A 4 14.74 8.60 10.97
N ASP A 5 14.28 8.66 12.23
CA ASP A 5 12.90 8.39 12.60
C ASP A 5 11.99 9.33 11.80
N SER A 6 11.42 8.81 10.71
CA SER A 6 10.41 9.50 9.89
C SER A 6 9.07 9.46 10.61
N SER A 7 8.98 10.12 11.77
CA SER A 7 7.82 10.09 12.68
C SER A 7 6.72 11.09 12.25
N GLY A 8 6.16 10.95 11.05
CA GLY A 8 5.08 11.80 10.54
C GLY A 8 4.06 11.04 9.68
N SER A 9 2.83 11.53 9.66
CA SER A 9 1.77 11.02 8.78
C SER A 9 2.16 11.24 7.32
N ARG A 10 1.88 10.27 6.46
CA ARG A 10 2.14 10.35 5.02
C ARG A 10 0.95 10.92 4.26
N ASP A 11 1.23 11.57 3.13
CA ASP A 11 0.20 12.02 2.19
C ASP A 11 -0.21 10.88 1.23
N LEU A 12 -1.00 11.24 0.20
CA LEU A 12 -1.49 10.33 -0.84
C LEU A 12 -0.38 9.73 -1.72
N ASN A 13 0.84 10.29 -1.67
CA ASN A 13 2.01 9.81 -2.40
C ASN A 13 3.04 9.13 -1.47
N GLY A 14 2.69 8.87 -0.21
CA GLY A 14 3.59 8.28 0.77
C GLY A 14 4.66 9.23 1.32
N ARG A 15 4.59 10.53 1.02
CA ARG A 15 5.57 11.51 1.52
C ARG A 15 5.23 11.93 2.94
N VAL A 16 6.24 11.98 3.81
CA VAL A 16 6.08 12.41 5.20
C VAL A 16 5.67 13.88 5.24
N VAL A 17 4.47 14.16 5.76
CA VAL A 17 3.99 15.54 5.94
C VAL A 17 4.54 16.08 7.25
N ALA A 18 5.33 17.16 7.18
CA ALA A 18 5.78 17.88 8.37
C ALA A 18 4.55 18.41 9.14
N ARG A 19 4.38 17.97 10.39
CA ARG A 19 3.25 18.39 11.24
C ARG A 19 3.32 19.90 11.54
N GLY A 20 2.61 20.71 10.76
CA GLY A 20 2.38 22.13 11.06
C GLY A 20 1.68 22.32 12.41
N ARG A 21 2.02 23.39 13.16
CA ARG A 21 1.47 23.67 14.50
C ARG A 21 -0.07 23.71 14.54
N LEU A 22 -0.72 24.06 13.43
CA LEU A 22 -2.18 24.10 13.27
C LEU A 22 -2.85 22.71 13.21
N ALA A 23 -2.18 21.67 12.68
CA ALA A 23 -2.74 20.32 12.61
C ALA A 23 -2.90 19.68 14.01
N ARG A 24 -1.98 20.01 14.94
CA ARG A 24 -2.02 19.58 16.34
C ARG A 24 -3.21 20.12 17.13
N LEU A 25 -3.76 21.26 16.71
CA LEU A 25 -4.93 21.85 17.38
C LEU A 25 -6.22 21.18 16.92
N ARG A 26 -6.29 20.73 15.66
CA ARG A 26 -7.45 19.98 15.11
C ARG A 26 -7.52 18.53 15.61
N SER A 27 -6.38 17.89 15.88
CA SER A 27 -6.36 16.51 16.39
C SER A 27 -6.87 16.35 17.82
N ARG A 28 -7.08 17.45 18.58
CA ARG A 28 -7.60 17.40 19.95
C ARG A 28 -9.13 17.38 20.04
N LEU A 29 -9.82 17.59 18.92
CA LEU A 29 -11.29 17.65 18.86
C LEU A 29 -11.92 16.42 18.19
N ARG A 30 -11.14 15.58 17.52
CA ARG A 30 -11.58 14.25 17.04
C ARG A 30 -11.04 13.19 18.00
N GLY A 31 -11.88 12.78 18.94
CA GLY A 31 -11.62 11.66 19.84
C GLY A 31 -11.50 10.37 19.04
N GLY A 32 -10.36 9.71 19.20
CA GLY A 32 -10.01 8.43 18.59
C GLY A 32 -8.51 8.29 18.69
N GLY A 33 -8.03 7.44 19.60
CA GLY A 33 -6.61 7.31 19.93
C GLY A 33 -5.76 7.12 18.68
N GLY A 34 -5.12 8.19 18.24
CA GLY A 34 -4.29 8.18 17.05
C GLY A 34 -3.04 7.38 17.35
N ALA A 35 -3.08 6.08 17.05
CA ALA A 35 -1.86 5.30 16.87
C ALA A 35 -0.91 6.09 15.96
N GLY A 36 0.39 5.99 16.24
CA GLY A 36 1.41 6.69 15.47
C GLY A 36 1.34 6.38 13.95
N PRO A 37 2.21 7.04 13.16
CA PRO A 37 2.31 6.74 11.73
C PRO A 37 2.34 5.23 11.48
N LEU A 38 1.60 4.76 10.46
CA LEU A 38 1.56 3.36 10.09
C LEU A 38 2.93 2.89 9.56
N GLY A 39 3.40 1.74 10.03
CA GLY A 39 4.59 1.05 9.56
C GLY A 39 4.24 -0.24 8.81
N LEU A 40 5.14 -0.70 7.91
CA LEU A 40 4.97 -1.99 7.20
C LEU A 40 5.10 -3.23 8.09
N THR A 41 5.46 -3.05 9.36
CA THR A 41 5.53 -4.13 10.35
C THR A 41 4.37 -4.10 11.34
N ASP A 42 3.45 -3.15 11.20
CA ASP A 42 2.29 -3.05 12.08
C ASP A 42 1.30 -4.18 11.80
N GLU A 43 0.57 -4.57 12.84
CA GLU A 43 -0.56 -5.49 12.72
C GLU A 43 -1.68 -4.81 11.92
N VAL A 44 -2.04 -5.43 10.79
CA VAL A 44 -3.03 -4.92 9.84
C VAL A 44 -3.90 -6.03 9.30
N VAL A 45 -5.07 -5.65 8.81
CA VAL A 45 -6.02 -6.53 8.11
C VAL A 45 -6.30 -5.96 6.73
N VAL A 46 -6.58 -6.85 5.76
CA VAL A 46 -7.06 -6.45 4.44
C VAL A 46 -8.47 -5.92 4.59
N VAL A 47 -8.68 -4.64 4.26
CA VAL A 47 -9.99 -3.97 4.36
C VAL A 47 -10.67 -3.84 3.01
N ALA A 48 -9.89 -3.84 1.91
CA ALA A 48 -10.35 -3.84 0.53
C ALA A 48 -9.31 -4.53 -0.38
N GLY A 49 -9.73 -5.07 -1.52
CA GLY A 49 -8.84 -5.65 -2.51
C GLY A 49 -9.60 -6.20 -3.71
N SER A 50 -8.90 -6.38 -4.82
CA SER A 50 -9.45 -7.00 -6.03
C SER A 50 -8.34 -7.51 -6.94
N ASP A 51 -8.63 -8.58 -7.66
CA ASP A 51 -7.84 -9.15 -8.76
C ASP A 51 -8.55 -8.99 -10.12
N ASP A 52 -9.70 -8.30 -10.16
CA ASP A 52 -10.46 -8.00 -11.35
C ASP A 52 -10.21 -6.53 -11.76
N ASP A 53 -9.57 -6.33 -12.90
CA ASP A 53 -9.23 -5.01 -13.41
C ASP A 53 -10.46 -4.22 -13.88
N ALA A 54 -11.59 -4.89 -14.17
CA ALA A 54 -12.84 -4.25 -14.57
C ALA A 54 -13.55 -3.55 -13.40
N ILE A 55 -13.24 -3.91 -12.15
CA ILE A 55 -13.84 -3.26 -10.98
C ILE A 55 -13.23 -1.86 -10.80
N ALA A 56 -14.09 -0.84 -10.79
CA ALA A 56 -13.70 0.53 -10.51
C ALA A 56 -13.19 0.66 -9.06
N SER A 57 -12.12 1.44 -8.87
CA SER A 57 -11.50 1.65 -7.55
C SER A 57 -12.46 2.25 -6.53
N SER A 58 -13.33 3.19 -6.94
CA SER A 58 -14.36 3.76 -6.06
C SER A 58 -15.35 2.71 -5.59
N THR A 59 -15.88 1.90 -6.50
CA THR A 59 -16.83 0.82 -6.19
C THR A 59 -16.22 -0.19 -5.23
N ALA A 60 -14.96 -0.60 -5.46
CA ALA A 60 -14.27 -1.52 -4.57
C ALA A 60 -14.08 -0.94 -3.16
N LEU A 61 -13.73 0.34 -3.04
CA LEU A 61 -13.56 1.01 -1.76
C LEU A 61 -14.89 1.25 -1.03
N GLU A 62 -15.94 1.66 -1.74
CA GLU A 62 -17.29 1.89 -1.19
C GLU A 62 -17.92 0.62 -0.62
N ALA A 63 -17.68 -0.53 -1.24
CA ALA A 63 -18.17 -1.83 -0.78
C ALA A 63 -17.35 -2.44 0.37
N SER A 64 -16.34 -1.72 0.88
CA SER A 64 -15.33 -2.25 1.78
C SER A 64 -15.43 -1.68 3.19
N SER A 65 -14.52 -2.12 4.07
CA SER A 65 -14.37 -1.57 5.43
C SER A 65 -13.28 -0.49 5.53
N TRP A 66 -12.76 -0.02 4.38
CA TRP A 66 -11.72 1.01 4.31
C TRP A 66 -12.16 2.34 4.95
N ARG A 67 -11.27 2.92 5.75
CA ARG A 67 -11.46 4.19 6.46
C ARG A 67 -10.58 5.27 5.84
N ALA A 68 -11.20 6.26 5.20
CA ALA A 68 -10.50 7.23 4.35
C ALA A 68 -9.51 8.13 5.10
N GLU A 69 -9.76 8.42 6.37
CA GLU A 69 -8.92 9.29 7.19
C GLU A 69 -7.70 8.59 7.82
N GLU A 70 -7.57 7.28 7.64
CA GLU A 70 -6.47 6.49 8.18
C GLU A 70 -5.48 6.10 7.08
N GLU A 71 -4.18 6.08 7.43
CA GLU A 71 -3.15 5.55 6.55
C GLU A 71 -3.44 4.08 6.20
N VAL A 72 -3.04 3.70 5.00
CA VAL A 72 -3.12 2.35 4.49
C VAL A 72 -1.73 1.86 4.14
N ILE A 73 -1.56 0.54 4.17
CA ILE A 73 -0.55 -0.12 3.34
C ILE A 73 -1.26 -0.48 2.04
N LEU A 74 -0.82 0.11 0.92
CA LEU A 74 -1.25 -0.31 -0.41
C LEU A 74 -0.29 -1.39 -0.89
N ARG A 75 -0.81 -2.61 -1.04
CA ARG A 75 -0.12 -3.78 -1.55
C ARG A 75 -0.51 -4.03 -3.01
N HIS A 76 0.47 -4.37 -3.83
CA HIS A 76 0.28 -4.86 -5.19
C HIS A 76 1.04 -6.16 -5.39
N ASP A 77 0.39 -7.13 -6.03
CA ASP A 77 1.02 -8.38 -6.45
C ASP A 77 1.16 -8.35 -7.98
N LEU A 78 2.39 -8.37 -8.46
CA LEU A 78 2.73 -8.40 -9.88
C LEU A 78 3.36 -9.76 -10.21
N GLU A 79 3.04 -10.33 -11.36
CA GLU A 79 3.78 -11.47 -11.93
C GLU A 79 4.80 -10.91 -12.93
N VAL A 80 6.08 -11.23 -12.75
CA VAL A 80 7.16 -10.78 -13.64
C VAL A 80 8.15 -11.93 -13.87
N PRO A 81 8.86 -11.98 -15.02
CA PRO A 81 9.94 -12.94 -15.22
C PRO A 81 11.00 -12.85 -14.13
N ALA A 82 11.53 -13.99 -13.71
CA ALA A 82 12.50 -14.07 -12.61
C ALA A 82 13.75 -13.20 -12.84
N ASP A 83 14.22 -13.12 -14.10
CA ASP A 83 15.37 -12.30 -14.51
C ASP A 83 15.07 -10.79 -14.53
N ARG A 84 13.79 -10.40 -14.40
CA ARG A 84 13.32 -9.00 -14.39
C ARG A 84 12.87 -8.50 -13.01
N LEU A 85 12.78 -9.38 -12.01
CA LEU A 85 12.35 -9.04 -10.65
C LEU A 85 13.12 -7.84 -10.06
N GLY A 86 14.45 -7.90 -10.12
CA GLY A 86 15.32 -6.87 -9.54
C GLY A 86 15.13 -5.51 -10.20
N ASP A 87 15.01 -5.46 -11.53
CA ASP A 87 14.79 -4.22 -12.28
C ASP A 87 13.41 -3.62 -11.96
N ALA A 88 12.37 -4.45 -11.96
CA ALA A 88 11.00 -4.01 -11.63
C ALA A 88 10.92 -3.47 -10.19
N ALA A 89 11.54 -4.16 -9.24
CA ALA A 89 11.62 -3.74 -7.85
C ALA A 89 12.39 -2.41 -7.69
N ALA A 90 13.51 -2.24 -8.41
CA ALA A 90 14.30 -1.02 -8.38
C ALA A 90 13.51 0.19 -8.91
N VAL A 91 12.72 0.01 -9.98
CA VAL A 91 11.84 1.06 -10.49
C VAL A 91 10.73 1.39 -9.50
N ALA A 92 10.09 0.39 -8.91
CA ALA A 92 9.05 0.60 -7.89
C ALA A 92 9.59 1.35 -6.64
N ALA A 93 10.83 1.07 -6.25
CA ALA A 93 11.50 1.73 -5.14
C ALA A 93 11.70 3.24 -5.36
N LEU A 94 11.80 3.71 -6.62
CA LEU A 94 11.86 5.14 -6.93
C LEU A 94 10.56 5.87 -6.54
N ASP A 95 9.44 5.16 -6.57
CA ASP A 95 8.13 5.64 -6.11
C ASP A 95 7.90 5.33 -4.62
N GLY A 96 8.90 4.81 -3.90
CA GLY A 96 8.83 4.52 -2.46
C GLY A 96 8.06 3.24 -2.11
N TYR A 97 7.91 2.31 -3.05
CA TYR A 97 7.47 0.95 -2.73
C TYR A 97 8.61 0.11 -2.16
N GLU A 98 8.29 -0.76 -1.22
CA GLU A 98 9.18 -1.76 -0.66
C GLU A 98 8.74 -3.16 -1.13
N VAL A 99 9.71 -4.05 -1.34
CA VAL A 99 9.45 -5.47 -1.64
C VAL A 99 9.11 -6.20 -0.34
N VAL A 100 8.12 -7.08 -0.38
CA VAL A 100 7.70 -7.89 0.77
C VAL A 100 7.84 -9.37 0.44
N ASP A 101 8.85 -10.01 1.02
CA ASP A 101 9.25 -11.39 0.71
C ASP A 101 8.60 -12.45 1.63
N ASP A 102 7.68 -12.06 2.50
CA ASP A 102 6.98 -12.96 3.43
C ASP A 102 5.44 -12.90 3.23
N ASP A 103 4.74 -13.76 3.96
CA ASP A 103 3.28 -13.90 3.88
C ASP A 103 2.54 -13.19 5.01
N ARG A 104 3.16 -12.16 5.64
CA ARG A 104 2.60 -11.46 6.82
C ARG A 104 1.21 -10.87 6.60
N TRP A 105 0.82 -10.66 5.35
CA TRP A 105 -0.47 -10.12 4.93
C TRP A 105 -1.28 -11.09 4.06
N GLY A 106 -1.03 -12.38 4.21
CA GLY A 106 -1.59 -13.45 3.39
C GLY A 106 -0.73 -13.76 2.17
N SER A 107 -0.83 -15.01 1.72
CA SER A 107 -0.01 -15.53 0.63
C SER A 107 -0.28 -14.80 -0.69
N PRO A 108 0.77 -14.50 -1.48
CA PRO A 108 0.60 -14.05 -2.85
C PRO A 108 -0.22 -15.07 -3.67
N PRO A 109 -0.89 -14.65 -4.76
CA PRO A 109 -1.51 -15.61 -5.65
C PRO A 109 -0.41 -16.50 -6.24
N ARG A 110 -0.74 -17.72 -6.65
CA ARG A 110 0.23 -18.53 -7.40
C ARG A 110 0.39 -17.92 -8.79
N ALA A 111 1.64 -17.81 -9.27
CA ALA A 111 1.91 -17.36 -10.64
C ALA A 111 1.19 -18.28 -11.65
N VAL A 112 0.71 -17.70 -12.74
CA VAL A 112 -0.05 -18.44 -13.77
C VAL A 112 0.88 -19.29 -14.64
N ASP A 113 2.15 -18.89 -14.78
CA ASP A 113 3.21 -19.56 -15.53
C ASP A 113 4.41 -19.78 -14.61
N ASP A 114 5.04 -20.97 -14.66
CA ASP A 114 6.21 -21.33 -13.87
C ASP A 114 7.46 -20.47 -14.19
N ARG A 115 7.44 -19.72 -15.30
CA ARG A 115 8.49 -18.75 -15.67
C ARG A 115 8.32 -17.39 -15.02
N LEU A 116 7.17 -17.14 -14.39
CA LEU A 116 6.85 -15.90 -13.70
C LEU A 116 6.98 -16.10 -12.20
N GLU A 117 7.49 -15.07 -11.53
CA GLU A 117 7.53 -14.97 -10.09
C GLU A 117 6.67 -13.82 -9.62
N VAL A 118 6.14 -13.94 -8.40
CA VAL A 118 5.29 -12.90 -7.84
C VAL A 118 6.13 -11.90 -7.08
N LEU A 119 6.17 -10.67 -7.59
CA LEU A 119 6.72 -9.51 -6.92
C LEU A 119 5.63 -8.83 -6.09
N VAL A 120 5.76 -8.88 -4.76
CA VAL A 120 4.87 -8.17 -3.83
C VAL A 120 5.48 -6.82 -3.49
N LEU A 121 4.76 -5.74 -3.83
CA LEU A 121 5.16 -4.36 -3.56
C LEU A 121 4.20 -3.72 -2.56
N ALA A 122 4.73 -2.97 -1.61
CA ALA A 122 3.93 -2.30 -0.59
C ALA A 122 4.42 -0.88 -0.28
N ARG A 123 3.48 0.04 -0.05
CA ARG A 123 3.77 1.41 0.39
C ARG A 123 2.74 1.91 1.39
N VAL A 124 3.19 2.61 2.42
CA VAL A 124 2.31 3.31 3.36
C VAL A 124 1.93 4.69 2.81
N GLN A 125 0.64 5.04 2.86
CA GLN A 125 0.14 6.34 2.38
C GLN A 125 -1.29 6.61 2.90
N LEU A 126 -1.78 7.84 2.70
CA LEU A 126 -3.24 8.04 2.65
C LEU A 126 -3.77 7.54 1.31
N LEU A 127 -5.07 7.27 1.23
CA LEU A 127 -5.69 6.77 0.01
C LEU A 127 -6.95 7.57 -0.32
N ASP A 128 -7.27 7.63 -1.61
CA ASP A 128 -8.61 7.86 -2.11
C ASP A 128 -8.82 7.06 -3.40
N ALA A 129 -10.04 7.03 -3.93
CA ALA A 129 -10.37 6.24 -5.11
C ALA A 129 -9.62 6.68 -6.39
N MET A 130 -9.31 7.97 -6.51
CA MET A 130 -8.58 8.51 -7.66
C MET A 130 -7.12 8.06 -7.59
N HIS A 131 -6.46 8.22 -6.44
CA HIS A 131 -5.09 7.80 -6.22
C HIS A 131 -4.96 6.28 -6.31
N LEU A 132 -5.91 5.50 -5.80
CA LEU A 132 -5.91 4.04 -6.00
C LEU A 132 -5.95 3.69 -7.49
N SER A 133 -6.77 4.38 -8.29
CA SER A 133 -6.81 4.17 -9.74
C SER A 133 -5.48 4.51 -10.41
N GLN A 134 -4.85 5.61 -10.01
CA GLN A 134 -3.53 6.03 -10.53
C GLN A 134 -2.45 5.00 -10.19
N GLU A 135 -2.41 4.51 -8.96
CA GLU A 135 -1.43 3.51 -8.53
C GLU A 135 -1.65 2.16 -9.21
N ARG A 136 -2.91 1.74 -9.41
CA ARG A 136 -3.23 0.57 -10.24
C ARG A 136 -2.71 0.73 -11.68
N SER A 137 -2.93 1.87 -12.32
CA SER A 137 -2.41 2.14 -13.66
C SER A 137 -0.87 2.17 -13.69
N ARG A 138 -0.24 2.72 -12.65
CA ARG A 138 1.23 2.71 -12.50
C ARG A 138 1.75 1.28 -12.44
N MET A 139 1.17 0.42 -11.60
CA MET A 139 1.59 -0.97 -11.47
C MET A 139 1.34 -1.79 -12.74
N ALA A 140 0.23 -1.53 -13.44
CA ALA A 140 -0.01 -2.13 -14.75
C ALA A 140 1.08 -1.75 -15.76
N SER A 141 1.48 -0.47 -15.81
CA SER A 141 2.59 -0.03 -16.68
C SER A 141 3.94 -0.57 -16.22
N LEU A 142 4.18 -0.70 -14.92
CA LEU A 142 5.39 -1.29 -14.38
C LEU A 142 5.52 -2.75 -14.83
N GLY A 143 4.46 -3.54 -14.65
CA GLY A 143 4.40 -4.93 -15.14
C GLY A 143 4.66 -5.01 -16.63
N SER A 144 3.92 -4.24 -17.45
CA SER A 144 4.03 -4.34 -18.90
C SER A 144 5.42 -3.99 -19.44
N ARG A 145 6.16 -3.10 -18.78
CA ARG A 145 7.53 -2.70 -19.18
C ARG A 145 8.58 -3.75 -18.85
N HIS A 146 8.25 -4.68 -17.95
CA HIS A 146 9.12 -5.76 -17.50
C HIS A 146 8.56 -7.12 -17.91
N ASP A 147 7.81 -7.17 -19.01
CA ASP A 147 7.20 -8.40 -19.55
C ASP A 147 6.32 -9.16 -18.55
N GLY A 148 5.72 -8.44 -17.60
CA GLY A 148 4.86 -8.96 -16.55
C GLY A 148 3.46 -8.32 -16.51
N ILE A 149 2.71 -8.63 -15.47
CA ILE A 149 1.31 -8.20 -15.29
C ILE A 149 1.01 -7.91 -13.81
N ALA A 150 0.24 -6.84 -13.55
CA ALA A 150 -0.33 -6.58 -12.24
C ALA A 150 -1.57 -7.47 -12.03
N ARG A 151 -1.56 -8.31 -10.99
CA ARG A 151 -2.60 -9.33 -10.76
C ARG A 151 -3.62 -8.90 -9.74
N ARG A 152 -3.16 -8.33 -8.64
CA ARG A 152 -4.01 -8.04 -7.48
C ARG A 152 -3.53 -6.79 -6.78
N TRP A 153 -4.47 -6.08 -6.17
CA TRP A 153 -4.18 -5.03 -5.21
C TRP A 153 -4.94 -5.29 -3.91
N SER A 154 -4.40 -4.80 -2.81
CA SER A 154 -5.03 -4.87 -1.49
C SER A 154 -4.70 -3.64 -0.67
N VAL A 155 -5.69 -3.18 0.09
CA VAL A 155 -5.58 -2.07 1.03
C VAL A 155 -5.64 -2.65 2.42
N LEU A 156 -4.61 -2.38 3.22
CA LEU A 156 -4.53 -2.87 4.59
C LEU A 156 -4.56 -1.71 5.59
N GLN A 157 -5.29 -1.89 6.68
CA GLN A 157 -5.35 -0.95 7.79
C GLN A 157 -5.30 -1.70 9.12
N ARG A 158 -4.97 -1.01 10.21
CA ARG A 158 -5.01 -1.59 11.55
C ARG A 158 -6.42 -2.14 11.86
N PRO A 159 -6.56 -3.22 12.63
CA PRO A 159 -7.86 -3.68 13.08
C PRO A 159 -8.64 -2.54 13.76
N PRO A 160 -9.97 -2.47 13.59
CA PRO A 160 -10.79 -1.49 14.30
C PRO A 160 -10.63 -1.69 15.82
N GLY A 161 -10.35 -0.61 16.56
CA GLY A 161 -10.17 -0.65 18.01
C GLY A 161 -8.73 -0.89 18.51
N GLY A 162 -7.75 -1.04 17.63
CA GLY A 162 -6.34 -1.20 17.99
C GLY A 162 -5.66 0.10 18.42
N ALA A 163 -6.01 0.63 19.59
CA ALA A 163 -5.18 1.62 20.29
C ALA A 163 -4.25 0.88 21.26
N GLY A 164 -2.98 0.73 20.86
CA GLY A 164 -1.79 0.42 21.68
C GLY A 164 -1.95 -0.51 22.88
N HIS A 165 -1.42 -1.72 22.76
CA HIS A 165 -0.90 -2.42 23.94
C HIS A 165 0.50 -1.89 24.26
#